data_AF-A0A7S2ACQ5-F1
#
_entry.id   AF-A0A7S2ACQ5-F1
#
_cell.length_a   1.000
_cell.length_b   1.000
_cell.length_c   1.000
_cell.angle_alpha   90.00
_cell.angle_beta   90.00
_cell.angle_gamma   90.00
#
_symmetry.space_group_name_H-M   'P 1'
#
loop_
_entity.id
_entity.type
_entity.pdbx_description
1 polymer ?
#
loop_
_entity_poly.entity_id
_entity_poly.type
_entity_poly.pdbx_seq_one_letter_code
_entity_poly.pdbx_strand_id
1 'polypeptide(L)'
;MSSFAKCIMAVMHSECAPNQHLREQNPHLDIEGWPANLLMEGVCLNADASYVGVSGFGYGGTNAHALAYGKNMVTSRGDGQKHLMESIYRKVKAASMPEIHMDGDNYEDWATTGVPHLCAEPGKKYHIELLSDGKAVWREAAAAQISDSISNFYILGSFNSWDLLSLEPDEEIVGLYTYEVTLGSKKQEAFQICVEGDPEMILYPEQTDCTRKAMPMLGPGVPPSRDHSWLIKGDSGARYRVEVFKSGPSISVSWFKVPEVVEAVQDLVQE
;
A
#
# COMPACT_ATOMS: atom_id res chain seq x y z
N MET A 1 38.99 7.01 6.42
CA MET A 1 37.83 7.90 6.20
C MET A 1 37.48 8.00 4.73
N SER A 2 38.32 8.60 3.87
CA SER A 2 38.03 8.75 2.42
C SER A 2 37.67 7.43 1.72
N SER A 3 38.40 6.35 1.99
CA SER A 3 38.13 5.03 1.41
C SER A 3 36.79 4.43 1.85
N PHE A 4 36.40 4.61 3.11
CA PHE A 4 35.09 4.15 3.60
C PHE A 4 33.94 5.00 3.04
N ALA A 5 34.15 6.31 2.87
CA ALA A 5 33.18 7.17 2.20
C ALA A 5 32.94 6.73 0.74
N LYS A 6 33.97 6.27 0.02
CA LYS A 6 33.81 5.65 -1.30
C LYS A 6 32.91 4.41 -1.23
N CYS A 7 33.08 3.55 -0.22
CA CYS A 7 32.22 2.37 -0.04
C CYS A 7 30.75 2.76 0.20
N ILE A 8 30.49 3.77 1.02
CA ILE A 8 29.13 4.29 1.26
C ILE A 8 28.51 4.78 -0.04
N MET A 9 29.22 5.60 -0.81
CA MET A 9 28.75 6.08 -2.11
C MET A 9 28.49 4.92 -3.08
N ALA A 10 29.39 3.93 -3.13
CA ALA A 10 29.23 2.79 -4.01
C ALA A 10 27.97 1.97 -3.71
N VAL A 11 27.64 1.80 -2.43
CA VAL A 11 26.41 1.13 -1.98
C VAL A 11 25.18 1.98 -2.28
N MET A 12 25.20 3.29 -1.99
CA MET A 12 24.08 4.21 -2.22
C MET A 12 23.68 4.32 -3.70
N HIS A 13 24.66 4.19 -4.60
CA HIS A 13 24.46 4.25 -6.05
C HIS A 13 24.37 2.85 -6.69
N SER A 14 24.69 1.77 -5.96
CA SER A 14 24.86 0.42 -6.52
C SER A 14 25.82 0.37 -7.72
N GLU A 15 26.91 1.13 -7.63
CA GLU A 15 27.92 1.30 -8.67
C GLU A 15 29.32 1.51 -8.06
N CYS A 16 30.35 0.97 -8.71
CA CYS A 16 31.72 1.10 -8.28
C CYS A 16 32.53 1.94 -9.27
N ALA A 17 33.16 3.00 -8.76
CA ALA A 17 34.00 3.88 -9.56
C ALA A 17 35.32 3.21 -9.99
N PRO A 18 35.83 3.51 -11.20
CA PRO A 18 37.06 2.94 -11.73
C PRO A 18 38.29 3.31 -10.91
N ASN A 19 39.30 2.44 -10.95
CA ASN A 19 40.62 2.76 -10.44
C ASN A 19 41.39 3.59 -11.46
N GLN A 20 42.07 4.63 -10.99
CA GLN A 20 42.95 5.44 -11.83
C GLN A 20 44.30 4.76 -11.99
N HIS A 21 45.01 5.11 -13.07
CA HIS A 21 46.37 4.63 -13.37
C HIS A 21 46.53 3.10 -13.50
N LEU A 22 45.46 2.39 -13.87
CA LEU A 22 45.45 0.94 -14.01
C LEU A 22 45.56 0.46 -15.47
N ARG A 23 46.10 1.27 -16.39
CA ARG A 23 46.20 0.88 -17.82
C ARG A 23 46.99 -0.41 -18.05
N GLU A 24 47.94 -0.69 -17.17
CA GLU A 24 48.76 -1.89 -17.16
C GLU A 24 48.84 -2.41 -15.72
N GLN A 25 48.71 -3.73 -15.54
CA GLN A 25 48.82 -4.38 -14.23
C GLN A 25 50.28 -4.40 -13.77
N ASN A 26 50.50 -4.34 -12.46
CA ASN A 26 51.84 -4.49 -11.91
C ASN A 26 52.40 -5.89 -12.30
N PRO A 27 53.56 -5.98 -12.98
CA PRO A 27 54.12 -7.26 -13.45
C PRO A 27 54.51 -8.22 -12.31
N HIS A 28 54.62 -7.71 -11.08
CA HIS A 28 54.90 -8.52 -9.89
C HIS A 28 53.63 -8.99 -9.17
N LEU A 29 52.45 -8.60 -9.64
CA LEU A 29 51.18 -9.03 -9.08
C LEU A 29 50.56 -10.09 -10.00
N ASP A 30 50.50 -11.32 -9.53
CA ASP A 30 49.70 -12.37 -10.17
C ASP A 30 48.25 -12.27 -9.68
N ILE A 31 47.31 -12.21 -10.63
CA ILE A 31 45.87 -12.16 -10.36
C ILE A 31 45.16 -13.43 -10.82
N GLU A 32 45.88 -14.36 -11.44
CA GLU A 32 45.31 -15.62 -11.90
C GLU A 32 44.82 -16.43 -10.70
N GLY A 33 43.55 -16.80 -10.70
CA GLY A 33 42.90 -17.52 -9.59
C GLY A 33 42.40 -16.63 -8.44
N TRP A 34 42.59 -15.31 -8.48
CA TRP A 34 41.99 -14.40 -7.50
C TRP A 34 40.52 -14.13 -7.84
N PRO A 35 39.56 -14.28 -6.91
CA PRO A 35 38.13 -14.12 -7.18
C PRO A 35 37.69 -12.65 -7.24
N ALA A 36 38.50 -11.76 -7.83
CA ALA A 36 38.12 -10.37 -8.06
C ALA A 36 38.86 -9.77 -9.26
N ASN A 37 38.17 -8.87 -9.97
CA ASN A 37 38.74 -8.10 -11.06
C ASN A 37 39.12 -6.69 -10.58
N LEU A 38 40.22 -6.15 -11.10
CA LEU A 38 40.58 -4.74 -10.88
C LEU A 38 39.75 -3.85 -11.83
N LEU A 39 38.97 -2.94 -11.26
CA LEU A 39 38.02 -2.12 -12.03
C LEU A 39 38.73 -1.03 -12.83
N MET A 40 38.61 -1.09 -14.16
CA MET A 40 39.13 -0.11 -15.14
C MET A 40 38.09 0.93 -15.55
N GLU A 41 36.81 0.56 -15.49
CA GLU A 41 35.66 1.39 -15.81
C GLU A 41 34.67 1.39 -14.64
N GLY A 42 33.69 2.29 -14.69
CA GLY A 42 32.60 2.31 -13.73
C GLY A 42 31.73 1.08 -13.93
N VAL A 43 31.61 0.23 -12.91
CA VAL A 43 30.84 -1.01 -13.00
C VAL A 43 29.68 -1.00 -12.05
N CYS A 44 28.56 -1.39 -12.62
CA CYS A 44 27.30 -1.66 -12.00
C CYS A 44 27.37 -2.87 -11.04
N LEU A 45 27.00 -2.69 -9.76
CA LEU A 45 26.80 -3.83 -8.84
C LEU A 45 25.58 -4.66 -9.29
N ASN A 46 25.62 -5.97 -9.03
CA ASN A 46 24.64 -6.92 -9.60
C ASN A 46 23.26 -6.83 -8.92
N ALA A 47 23.21 -6.44 -7.66
CA ALA A 47 21.99 -6.37 -6.87
C ALA A 47 21.73 -4.94 -6.38
N ASP A 48 20.45 -4.63 -6.18
CA ASP A 48 19.99 -3.34 -5.68
C ASP A 48 20.39 -3.08 -4.22
N ALA A 49 20.76 -4.13 -3.49
CA ALA A 49 21.46 -4.04 -2.22
C ALA A 49 22.74 -4.86 -2.29
N SER A 50 23.87 -4.25 -1.92
CA SER A 50 25.20 -4.86 -2.09
C SER A 50 26.13 -4.55 -0.92
N TYR A 51 27.16 -5.37 -0.75
CA TYR A 51 28.23 -5.16 0.22
C TYR A 51 29.47 -4.58 -0.48
N VAL A 52 30.10 -3.57 0.12
CA VAL A 52 31.39 -3.02 -0.34
C VAL A 52 32.35 -2.93 0.82
N GLY A 53 33.52 -3.55 0.67
CA GLY A 53 34.55 -3.61 1.71
C GLY A 53 35.70 -2.64 1.51
N VAL A 54 36.33 -2.27 2.62
CA VAL A 54 37.58 -1.50 2.64
C VAL A 54 38.56 -2.11 3.63
N SER A 55 39.81 -2.26 3.19
CA SER A 55 40.93 -2.64 4.04
C SER A 55 41.85 -1.45 4.27
N GLY A 56 42.37 -1.31 5.48
CA GLY A 56 43.39 -0.33 5.85
C GLY A 56 44.57 -1.03 6.53
N PHE A 57 45.76 -0.82 5.99
CA PHE A 57 47.01 -1.37 6.51
C PHE A 57 47.90 -0.22 6.98
N GLY A 58 48.07 -0.07 8.29
CA GLY A 58 48.88 0.99 8.88
C GLY A 58 50.36 0.62 8.91
N TYR A 59 51.24 1.59 8.68
CA TYR A 59 52.70 1.37 8.72
C TYR A 59 53.19 0.75 10.06
N GLY A 60 52.56 1.13 11.18
CA GLY A 60 52.86 0.57 12.50
C GLY A 60 52.34 -0.87 12.74
N GLY A 61 51.77 -1.52 11.72
CA GLY A 61 51.28 -2.90 11.80
C GLY A 61 49.82 -3.05 12.25
N THR A 62 49.16 -1.97 12.67
CA THR A 62 47.72 -2.01 12.99
C THR A 62 46.88 -2.03 11.72
N ASN A 63 46.10 -3.09 11.55
CA ASN A 63 45.25 -3.32 10.38
C ASN A 63 43.77 -3.24 10.77
N ALA A 64 42.93 -2.79 9.85
CA ALA A 64 41.48 -2.76 10.01
C ALA A 64 40.78 -3.11 8.69
N HIS A 65 39.62 -3.74 8.79
CA HIS A 65 38.74 -4.03 7.66
C HIS A 65 37.30 -3.65 8.04
N ALA A 66 36.58 -3.05 7.10
CA ALA A 66 35.18 -2.65 7.30
C ALA A 66 34.34 -2.97 6.07
N LEU A 67 33.07 -3.29 6.30
CA LEU A 67 32.08 -3.57 5.26
C LEU A 67 30.94 -2.55 5.37
N ALA A 68 30.55 -1.98 4.24
CA ALA A 68 29.32 -1.20 4.10
C ALA A 68 28.26 -2.06 3.39
N TYR A 69 27.04 -2.01 3.89
CA TYR A 69 25.87 -2.64 3.29
C TYR A 69 24.75 -1.62 3.17
N GLY A 70 23.96 -1.73 2.11
CA GLY A 70 22.81 -0.86 1.91
C GLY A 70 22.14 -1.10 0.56
N LYS A 71 20.94 -0.55 0.45
CA LYS A 71 20.17 -0.52 -0.79
C LYS A 71 20.53 0.74 -1.60
N ASN A 72 20.26 0.69 -2.89
CA ASN A 72 20.26 1.84 -3.76
C ASN A 72 19.29 2.91 -3.23
N MET A 73 19.75 4.15 -3.15
CA MET A 73 18.95 5.26 -2.63
C MET A 73 18.96 6.49 -3.55
N VAL A 74 19.96 6.62 -4.43
CA VAL A 74 20.19 7.86 -5.19
C VAL A 74 19.96 7.67 -6.70
N THR A 75 20.12 6.44 -7.19
CA THR A 75 19.91 5.97 -8.56
C THR A 75 20.70 6.64 -9.70
N SER A 76 21.22 5.79 -10.57
CA SER A 76 21.48 5.97 -12.01
C SER A 76 20.70 4.95 -12.86
N ARG A 77 20.04 3.97 -12.21
CA ARG A 77 19.34 2.85 -12.85
C ARG A 77 17.81 2.90 -12.79
N GLY A 78 17.26 3.98 -12.22
CA GLY A 78 15.83 4.15 -12.01
C GLY A 78 15.29 3.12 -11.01
N ASP A 79 15.04 3.57 -9.78
CA ASP A 79 14.02 2.89 -8.99
C ASP A 79 12.69 3.06 -9.75
N GLY A 80 12.02 1.95 -10.05
CA GLY A 80 10.70 1.94 -10.67
C GLY A 80 9.65 2.68 -9.84
N GLN A 81 9.92 2.95 -8.55
CA GLN A 81 9.20 3.96 -7.80
C GLN A 81 9.69 5.36 -8.19
N LYS A 82 9.08 5.92 -9.25
CA LYS A 82 8.83 7.36 -9.24
C LYS A 82 8.15 7.64 -7.91
N HIS A 83 8.81 8.35 -6.99
CA HIS A 83 8.16 8.85 -5.78
C HIS A 83 7.12 9.89 -6.22
N LEU A 84 5.99 9.39 -6.71
CA LEU A 84 4.90 10.17 -7.26
C LEU A 84 4.43 11.14 -6.19
N MET A 85 4.29 10.64 -4.97
CA MET A 85 3.92 11.44 -3.81
C MET A 85 4.94 12.55 -3.53
N GLU A 86 6.25 12.26 -3.56
CA GLU A 86 7.28 13.28 -3.32
C GLU A 86 7.32 14.33 -4.43
N SER A 87 7.13 13.89 -5.69
CA SER A 87 7.05 14.78 -6.85
C SER A 87 5.81 15.67 -6.79
N ILE A 88 4.67 15.11 -6.36
CA ILE A 88 3.44 15.86 -6.09
C ILE A 88 3.68 16.86 -4.97
N TYR A 89 4.27 16.45 -3.84
CA TYR A 89 4.59 17.36 -2.73
C TYR A 89 5.51 18.51 -3.17
N ARG A 90 6.51 18.27 -4.01
CA ARG A 90 7.35 19.35 -4.56
C ARG A 90 6.54 20.31 -5.43
N LYS A 91 5.66 19.79 -6.29
CA LYS A 91 4.79 20.63 -7.14
C LYS A 91 3.80 21.45 -6.32
N VAL A 92 3.21 20.87 -5.29
CA VAL A 92 2.30 21.56 -4.36
C VAL A 92 3.03 22.65 -3.57
N LYS A 93 4.25 22.39 -3.10
CA LYS A 93 5.09 23.42 -2.43
C LYS A 93 5.52 24.55 -3.37
N ALA A 94 5.67 24.27 -4.66
CA ALA A 94 6.04 25.24 -5.68
C ALA A 94 4.83 25.95 -6.32
N ALA A 95 3.60 25.61 -5.91
CA ALA A 95 2.39 26.21 -6.44
C ALA A 95 2.35 27.71 -6.10
N SER A 96 1.74 28.50 -6.99
CA SER A 96 1.56 29.93 -6.76
C SER A 96 0.71 30.21 -5.52
N MET A 97 0.83 31.43 -4.97
CA MET A 97 0.02 31.86 -3.83
C MET A 97 -1.47 31.60 -4.08
N PRO A 98 -2.18 31.06 -3.08
CA PRO A 98 -3.58 30.76 -3.22
C PRO A 98 -4.44 32.02 -3.24
N GLU A 99 -5.62 31.91 -3.84
CA GLU A 99 -6.60 32.99 -3.84
C GLU A 99 -7.33 32.99 -2.49
N ILE A 100 -7.48 34.19 -1.92
CA ILE A 100 -8.26 34.45 -0.70
C ILE A 100 -9.47 35.26 -1.11
N HIS A 101 -10.65 34.71 -0.87
CA HIS A 101 -11.93 35.37 -1.03
C HIS A 101 -12.33 35.93 0.33
N MET A 102 -12.36 37.27 0.42
CA MET A 102 -12.73 37.97 1.64
C MET A 102 -14.26 38.05 1.72
N ASP A 103 -14.87 37.12 2.43
CA ASP A 103 -16.30 37.14 2.71
C ASP A 103 -16.53 37.84 4.07
N GLY A 104 -16.92 39.12 4.01
CA GLY A 104 -17.21 39.93 5.19
C GLY A 104 -15.98 40.43 5.97
N ASP A 105 -16.24 41.06 7.11
CA ASP A 105 -15.24 41.73 7.95
C ASP A 105 -14.52 40.77 8.92
N ASN A 106 -15.06 39.56 9.12
CA ASN A 106 -14.48 38.55 9.98
C ASN A 106 -13.53 37.65 9.17
N TYR A 107 -12.26 37.60 9.56
CA TYR A 107 -11.22 36.83 8.86
C TYR A 107 -11.45 35.31 8.91
N GLU A 108 -12.27 34.82 9.84
CA GLU A 108 -12.63 33.41 9.98
C GLU A 108 -13.60 32.95 8.88
N ASP A 109 -14.34 33.88 8.28
CA ASP A 109 -15.30 33.60 7.22
C ASP A 109 -14.65 33.65 5.82
N TRP A 110 -13.37 34.02 5.73
CA TRP A 110 -12.67 34.11 4.46
C TRP A 110 -12.37 32.73 3.87
N ALA A 111 -12.79 32.51 2.61
CA ALA A 111 -12.55 31.27 1.90
C ALA A 111 -11.20 31.31 1.15
N THR A 112 -10.46 30.20 1.15
CA THR A 112 -9.25 30.06 0.32
C THR A 112 -9.29 28.81 -0.53
N THR A 113 -8.75 28.92 -1.75
CA THR A 113 -8.50 27.76 -2.61
C THR A 113 -7.21 27.02 -2.25
N GLY A 114 -6.38 27.61 -1.38
CA GLY A 114 -5.08 27.07 -0.99
C GLY A 114 -5.10 26.12 0.19
N VAL A 115 -3.90 25.87 0.73
CA VAL A 115 -3.74 25.12 1.96
C VAL A 115 -4.65 25.74 3.03
N PRO A 116 -5.56 24.97 3.66
CA PRO A 116 -6.44 25.49 4.70
C PRO A 116 -5.63 25.78 5.97
N HIS A 117 -4.92 26.91 6.00
CA HIS A 117 -4.04 27.29 7.10
C HIS A 117 -4.80 27.65 8.38
N LEU A 118 -6.06 28.07 8.26
CA LEU A 118 -6.90 28.51 9.39
C LEU A 118 -7.79 27.39 9.94
N CYS A 119 -8.10 26.35 9.14
CA CYS A 119 -9.07 25.29 9.49
C CYS A 119 -8.49 23.86 9.42
N ALA A 120 -7.16 23.71 9.47
CA ALA A 120 -6.50 22.40 9.47
C ALA A 120 -6.63 21.70 10.83
N GLU A 121 -7.67 20.90 11.00
CA GLU A 121 -7.77 19.97 12.12
C GLU A 121 -6.95 18.69 11.84
N PRO A 122 -6.19 18.17 12.82
CA PRO A 122 -5.51 16.88 12.69
C PRO A 122 -6.49 15.76 12.29
N GLY A 123 -6.22 15.06 11.19
CA GLY A 123 -7.03 13.91 10.74
C GLY A 123 -7.96 14.19 9.56
N LYS A 124 -8.18 15.46 9.17
CA LYS A 124 -8.93 15.79 7.95
C LYS A 124 -8.14 15.41 6.69
N LYS A 125 -8.82 14.80 5.72
CA LYS A 125 -8.25 14.46 4.41
C LYS A 125 -8.62 15.55 3.42
N TYR A 126 -7.73 15.83 2.46
CA TYR A 126 -7.93 16.84 1.44
C TYR A 126 -7.65 16.28 0.06
N HIS A 127 -8.48 16.62 -0.92
CA HIS A 127 -8.22 16.40 -2.32
C HIS A 127 -7.49 17.62 -2.89
N ILE A 128 -6.32 17.39 -3.50
CA ILE A 128 -5.48 18.46 -4.05
C ILE A 128 -5.48 18.34 -5.57
N GLU A 129 -5.96 19.38 -6.24
CA GLU A 129 -5.99 19.50 -7.69
C GLU A 129 -4.91 20.51 -8.13
N LEU A 130 -3.95 20.06 -8.94
CA LEU A 130 -2.93 20.93 -9.55
C LEU A 130 -3.43 21.39 -10.92
N LEU A 131 -3.75 22.68 -11.04
CA LEU A 131 -4.20 23.29 -12.28
C LEU A 131 -3.03 23.50 -13.24
N SER A 132 -3.34 23.58 -14.54
CA SER A 132 -2.34 23.77 -15.61
C SER A 132 -1.61 25.12 -15.54
N ASP A 133 -2.18 26.10 -14.83
CA ASP A 133 -1.58 27.41 -14.56
C ASP A 133 -0.62 27.41 -13.35
N GLY A 134 -0.43 26.26 -12.70
CA GLY A 134 0.47 26.10 -11.56
C GLY A 134 -0.17 26.38 -10.19
N LYS A 135 -1.48 26.63 -10.13
CA LYS A 135 -2.21 26.76 -8.87
C LYS A 135 -2.52 25.38 -8.26
N ALA A 136 -2.49 25.28 -6.94
CA ALA A 136 -2.95 24.11 -6.20
C ALA A 136 -4.26 24.44 -5.50
N VAL A 137 -5.34 23.76 -5.88
CA VAL A 137 -6.66 23.89 -5.28
C VAL A 137 -6.86 22.77 -4.26
N TRP A 138 -7.09 23.13 -3.01
CA TRP A 138 -7.38 22.21 -1.93
C TRP A 138 -8.89 22.17 -1.70
N ARG A 139 -9.46 20.97 -1.68
CA ARG A 139 -10.84 20.73 -1.26
C ARG A 139 -10.82 19.76 -0.10
N GLU A 140 -11.58 20.03 0.95
CA GLU A 140 -11.76 19.04 2.01
C GLU A 140 -12.33 17.77 1.38
N ALA A 141 -11.57 16.68 1.47
CA ALA A 141 -12.08 15.39 1.08
C ALA A 141 -13.00 15.00 2.22
N ALA A 142 -14.29 15.27 2.05
CA ALA A 142 -15.30 14.64 2.87
C ALA A 142 -14.96 13.15 2.89
N ALA A 143 -14.61 12.62 4.05
CA ALA A 143 -14.73 11.18 4.24
C ALA A 143 -16.13 10.85 3.78
N ALA A 144 -16.29 9.89 2.86
CA ALA A 144 -17.61 9.46 2.42
C ALA A 144 -18.38 9.08 3.68
N GLN A 145 -19.17 10.02 4.20
CA GLN A 145 -19.89 9.83 5.43
C GLN A 145 -21.02 8.92 5.00
N ILE A 146 -20.87 7.65 5.36
CA ILE A 146 -21.95 6.69 5.31
C ILE A 146 -23.07 7.30 6.15
N SER A 147 -24.06 7.86 5.46
CA SER A 147 -25.22 8.48 6.11
C SER A 147 -25.83 7.49 7.09
N ASP A 148 -26.34 8.00 8.22
CA ASP A 148 -27.09 7.18 9.16
C ASP A 148 -28.30 6.51 8.51
N SER A 149 -28.81 7.07 7.41
CA SER A 149 -29.91 6.53 6.61
C SER A 149 -29.59 5.26 5.81
N ILE A 150 -28.32 4.86 5.70
CA ILE A 150 -27.94 3.63 4.99
C ILE A 150 -28.43 2.42 5.80
N SER A 151 -29.24 1.60 5.15
CA SER A 151 -29.95 0.47 5.75
C SER A 151 -29.91 -0.81 4.91
N ASN A 152 -29.47 -0.73 3.64
CA ASN A 152 -29.41 -1.90 2.76
C ASN A 152 -27.98 -2.15 2.26
N PHE A 153 -27.56 -3.41 2.36
CA PHE A 153 -26.28 -3.89 1.86
C PHE A 153 -26.47 -5.05 0.90
N TYR A 154 -25.62 -5.10 -0.11
CA TYR A 154 -25.61 -6.13 -1.14
C TYR A 154 -24.20 -6.70 -1.28
N ILE A 155 -24.07 -7.98 -1.59
CA ILE A 155 -22.81 -8.66 -1.84
C ILE A 155 -22.70 -8.96 -3.33
N LEU A 156 -21.51 -8.70 -3.86
CA LEU A 156 -21.11 -9.00 -5.23
C LEU A 156 -19.89 -9.92 -5.14
N GLY A 157 -19.82 -11.00 -5.91
CA GLY A 157 -18.61 -11.83 -5.85
C GLY A 157 -18.43 -12.82 -6.99
N SER A 158 -17.31 -13.53 -6.99
CA SER A 158 -17.04 -14.55 -8.00
C SER A 158 -18.03 -15.73 -7.96
N PHE A 159 -18.65 -15.98 -6.80
CA PHE A 159 -19.60 -17.07 -6.57
C PHE A 159 -20.98 -16.83 -7.20
N ASN A 160 -21.31 -15.58 -7.58
CA ASN A 160 -22.57 -15.21 -8.21
C ASN A 160 -22.38 -14.44 -9.51
N SER A 161 -21.24 -14.62 -10.20
CA SER A 161 -20.88 -13.85 -11.40
C SER A 161 -20.91 -12.33 -11.21
N TRP A 162 -20.72 -11.86 -9.98
CA TRP A 162 -20.80 -10.44 -9.57
C TRP A 162 -22.18 -9.80 -9.73
N ASP A 163 -23.24 -10.59 -9.65
CA ASP A 163 -24.61 -10.08 -9.56
C ASP A 163 -24.91 -9.53 -8.15
N LEU A 164 -25.90 -8.64 -8.04
CA LEU A 164 -26.34 -8.06 -6.77
C LEU A 164 -27.16 -9.07 -5.97
N LEU A 165 -26.64 -9.48 -4.80
CA LEU A 165 -27.40 -10.29 -3.83
C LEU A 165 -27.56 -9.52 -2.53
N SER A 166 -28.75 -9.55 -1.92
CA SER A 166 -29.02 -8.84 -0.68
C SER A 166 -28.36 -9.54 0.52
N LEU A 167 -27.77 -8.77 1.44
CA LEU A 167 -27.42 -9.27 2.77
C LEU A 167 -28.64 -9.14 3.68
N GLU A 168 -28.91 -10.20 4.44
CA GLU A 168 -30.04 -10.25 5.35
C GLU A 168 -29.65 -9.61 6.70
N PRO A 169 -30.48 -8.72 7.28
CA PRO A 169 -30.23 -8.18 8.61
C PRO A 169 -30.33 -9.29 9.66
N ASP A 170 -29.45 -9.24 10.66
CA ASP A 170 -29.48 -10.15 11.80
C ASP A 170 -30.67 -9.84 12.71
N GLU A 171 -31.34 -10.87 13.24
CA GLU A 171 -32.52 -10.71 14.09
C GLU A 171 -32.18 -10.20 15.50
N GLU A 172 -30.97 -10.47 16.00
CA GLU A 172 -30.55 -10.14 17.36
C GLU A 172 -29.69 -8.86 17.41
N ILE A 173 -28.82 -8.66 16.41
CA ILE A 173 -27.81 -7.61 16.41
C ILE A 173 -28.18 -6.50 15.43
N VAL A 174 -28.68 -5.38 15.96
CA VAL A 174 -29.02 -4.19 15.17
C VAL A 174 -27.78 -3.68 14.41
N GLY A 175 -27.94 -3.51 13.09
CA GLY A 175 -26.89 -3.02 12.21
C GLY A 175 -25.93 -4.10 11.72
N LEU A 176 -26.13 -5.36 12.09
CA LEU A 176 -25.43 -6.50 11.49
C LEU A 176 -26.23 -7.03 10.30
N TYR A 177 -25.53 -7.27 9.20
CA TYR A 177 -26.06 -7.84 7.97
C TYR A 177 -25.19 -9.02 7.57
N THR A 178 -25.80 -10.13 7.15
CA THR A 178 -25.09 -11.37 6.93
C THR A 178 -25.42 -12.02 5.59
N TYR A 179 -24.45 -12.74 5.04
CA TYR A 179 -24.66 -13.59 3.87
C TYR A 179 -23.73 -14.81 3.92
N GLU A 180 -24.26 -16.00 3.62
CA GLU A 180 -23.46 -17.22 3.57
C GLU A 180 -22.90 -17.48 2.16
N VAL A 181 -21.58 -17.51 2.06
CA VAL A 181 -20.84 -17.86 0.84
C VAL A 181 -20.37 -19.31 0.95
N THR A 182 -20.62 -20.11 -0.09
CA THR A 182 -20.07 -21.45 -0.23
C THR A 182 -18.91 -21.44 -1.22
N LEU A 183 -17.74 -21.95 -0.81
CA LEU A 183 -16.57 -21.97 -1.68
C LEU A 183 -16.71 -23.03 -2.79
N GLY A 184 -16.52 -22.61 -4.05
CA GLY A 184 -16.51 -23.51 -5.19
C GLY A 184 -15.25 -24.39 -5.27
N SER A 185 -15.12 -25.13 -6.38
CA SER A 185 -13.99 -26.03 -6.65
C SER A 185 -12.62 -25.33 -6.70
N LYS A 186 -12.61 -24.00 -6.92
CA LYS A 186 -11.40 -23.17 -6.90
C LYS A 186 -10.85 -22.94 -5.49
N LYS A 187 -11.54 -23.35 -4.42
CA LYS A 187 -11.12 -23.18 -3.02
C LYS A 187 -10.95 -21.73 -2.57
N GLN A 188 -11.42 -20.78 -3.39
CA GLN A 188 -11.34 -19.36 -3.12
C GLN A 188 -12.49 -18.63 -3.81
N GLU A 189 -13.01 -17.60 -3.15
CA GLU A 189 -14.04 -16.72 -3.70
C GLU A 189 -13.74 -15.28 -3.31
N ALA A 190 -13.89 -14.37 -4.27
CA ALA A 190 -13.69 -12.94 -4.11
C ALA A 190 -15.04 -12.22 -3.95
N PHE A 191 -15.09 -11.16 -3.15
CA PHE A 191 -16.30 -10.36 -2.98
C PHE A 191 -16.05 -8.87 -2.69
N GLN A 192 -17.07 -8.06 -2.95
CA GLN A 192 -17.21 -6.65 -2.61
C GLN A 192 -18.61 -6.42 -2.01
N ILE A 193 -18.80 -5.30 -1.31
CA ILE A 193 -20.10 -4.94 -0.72
C ILE A 193 -20.62 -3.68 -1.41
N CYS A 194 -21.83 -3.72 -1.92
CA CYS A 194 -22.55 -2.59 -2.49
C CYS A 194 -23.53 -2.02 -1.47
N VAL A 195 -23.62 -0.70 -1.42
CA VAL A 195 -24.47 0.05 -0.49
C VAL A 195 -25.71 0.55 -1.22
N GLU A 196 -26.90 0.31 -0.67
CA GLU A 196 -28.20 0.72 -1.25
C GLU A 196 -28.46 0.22 -2.69
N GLY A 197 -27.69 -0.75 -3.17
CA GLY A 197 -27.80 -1.27 -4.53
C GLY A 197 -27.25 -0.33 -5.60
N ASP A 198 -26.57 0.75 -5.21
CA ASP A 198 -25.96 1.71 -6.11
C ASP A 198 -24.59 1.20 -6.60
N PRO A 199 -24.39 0.99 -7.91
CA PRO A 199 -23.12 0.52 -8.46
C PRO A 199 -21.94 1.49 -8.24
N GLU A 200 -22.20 2.75 -7.90
CA GLU A 200 -21.17 3.73 -7.56
C GLU A 200 -20.82 3.75 -6.06
N MET A 201 -21.58 3.05 -5.21
CA MET A 201 -21.36 2.98 -3.77
C MET A 201 -20.86 1.61 -3.33
N ILE A 202 -19.62 1.28 -3.69
CA ILE A 202 -18.98 0.01 -3.32
C ILE A 202 -17.99 0.21 -2.16
N LEU A 203 -18.03 -0.70 -1.20
CA LEU A 203 -17.02 -0.90 -0.17
C LEU A 203 -16.04 -1.96 -0.66
N TYR A 204 -14.75 -1.65 -0.56
CA TYR A 204 -13.67 -2.51 -1.05
C TYR A 204 -12.38 -2.34 -0.23
N PRO A 205 -11.47 -3.32 -0.20
CA PRO A 205 -10.19 -3.19 0.47
C PRO A 205 -9.18 -2.35 -0.33
N GLU A 206 -8.24 -1.71 0.36
CA GLU A 206 -7.13 -0.98 -0.27
C GLU A 206 -6.27 -1.86 -1.20
N GLN A 207 -6.09 -3.14 -0.85
CA GLN A 207 -5.29 -4.10 -1.61
C GLN A 207 -6.16 -5.02 -2.47
N THR A 208 -5.63 -5.41 -3.64
CA THR A 208 -6.24 -6.46 -4.48
C THR A 208 -6.15 -7.85 -3.82
N ASP A 209 -7.13 -8.72 -4.08
CA ASP A 209 -7.17 -10.11 -3.57
C ASP A 209 -6.94 -10.22 -2.04
N CYS A 210 -7.59 -9.34 -1.28
CA CYS A 210 -7.26 -9.11 0.12
C CYS A 210 -7.78 -10.23 1.03
N THR A 211 -6.89 -11.05 1.58
CA THR A 211 -7.24 -12.08 2.58
C THR A 211 -7.22 -11.58 4.03
N ARG A 212 -6.91 -10.30 4.25
CA ARG A 212 -6.67 -9.71 5.59
C ARG A 212 -7.88 -8.90 6.05
N LYS A 213 -8.49 -9.31 7.16
CA LYS A 213 -9.68 -8.66 7.74
C LYS A 213 -9.40 -7.28 8.35
N ALA A 214 -8.18 -7.03 8.83
CA ALA A 214 -7.80 -5.78 9.49
C ALA A 214 -7.29 -4.70 8.53
N MET A 215 -7.35 -4.94 7.21
CA MET A 215 -6.92 -3.94 6.22
C MET A 215 -7.92 -2.78 6.14
N PRO A 216 -7.45 -1.55 5.89
CA PRO A 216 -8.34 -0.41 5.66
C PRO A 216 -9.35 -0.71 4.55
N MET A 217 -10.62 -0.53 4.89
CA MET A 217 -11.72 -0.51 3.93
C MET A 217 -11.83 0.90 3.35
N LEU A 218 -11.99 0.96 2.03
CA LEU A 218 -12.25 2.16 1.26
C LEU A 218 -13.70 2.17 0.77
N GLY A 219 -14.15 3.34 0.33
CA GLY A 219 -15.53 3.57 -0.06
C GLY A 219 -16.42 4.06 1.09
N PRO A 220 -17.74 4.19 0.85
CA PRO A 220 -18.45 3.81 -0.38
C PRO A 220 -18.01 4.68 -1.58
N GLY A 221 -17.68 4.03 -2.70
CA GLY A 221 -17.24 4.70 -3.92
C GLY A 221 -16.90 3.71 -5.03
N VAL A 222 -16.55 4.22 -6.22
CA VAL A 222 -16.15 3.37 -7.36
C VAL A 222 -14.76 2.77 -7.09
N PRO A 223 -14.59 1.43 -7.14
CA PRO A 223 -13.29 0.81 -6.96
C PRO A 223 -12.38 1.02 -8.18
N PRO A 224 -11.05 1.12 -8.01
CA PRO A 224 -10.11 1.26 -9.14
C PRO A 224 -10.17 0.10 -10.13
N SER A 225 -10.40 -1.11 -9.62
CA SER A 225 -10.66 -2.31 -10.40
C SER A 225 -11.47 -3.32 -9.57
N ARG A 226 -12.01 -4.34 -10.24
CA ARG A 226 -12.71 -5.45 -9.59
C ARG A 226 -11.79 -6.32 -8.73
N ASP A 227 -10.49 -6.25 -8.95
CA ASP A 227 -9.49 -7.01 -8.18
C ASP A 227 -9.33 -6.47 -6.76
N HIS A 228 -9.73 -5.22 -6.50
CA HIS A 228 -9.87 -4.66 -5.15
C HIS A 228 -11.05 -5.31 -4.43
N SER A 229 -10.89 -6.56 -4.05
CA SER A 229 -11.93 -7.40 -3.46
C SER A 229 -11.36 -8.19 -2.28
N TRP A 230 -12.22 -8.53 -1.33
CA TRP A 230 -11.86 -9.45 -0.26
C TRP A 230 -11.84 -10.87 -0.80
N LEU A 231 -10.81 -11.63 -0.44
CA LEU A 231 -10.61 -12.99 -0.91
C LEU A 231 -10.72 -13.98 0.25
N ILE A 232 -11.74 -14.83 0.20
CA ILE A 232 -11.92 -15.94 1.12
C ILE A 232 -11.17 -17.15 0.54
N LYS A 233 -10.37 -17.83 1.36
CA LYS A 233 -9.68 -19.09 1.02
C LYS A 233 -10.05 -20.17 2.02
N GLY A 234 -10.29 -21.39 1.53
CA GLY A 234 -10.70 -22.52 2.36
C GLY A 234 -10.88 -23.79 1.56
N ASP A 235 -11.45 -24.82 2.17
CA ASP A 235 -11.74 -26.07 1.48
C ASP A 235 -12.93 -25.93 0.52
N SER A 236 -12.94 -26.75 -0.54
CA SER A 236 -14.07 -26.79 -1.48
C SER A 236 -15.33 -27.24 -0.72
N GLY A 237 -16.44 -26.53 -0.90
CA GLY A 237 -17.68 -26.78 -0.17
C GLY A 237 -17.73 -26.19 1.23
N ALA A 238 -16.64 -25.61 1.76
CA ALA A 238 -16.68 -24.92 3.04
C ALA A 238 -17.57 -23.67 2.95
N ARG A 239 -18.37 -23.45 3.99
CA ARG A 239 -19.23 -22.28 4.12
C ARG A 239 -18.59 -21.20 4.98
N TYR A 240 -18.74 -19.96 4.56
CA TYR A 240 -18.29 -18.78 5.27
C TYR A 240 -19.43 -17.78 5.40
N ARG A 241 -19.69 -17.29 6.61
CA ARG A 241 -20.63 -16.20 6.87
C ARG A 241 -19.90 -14.88 6.73
N VAL A 242 -20.26 -14.09 5.73
CA VAL A 242 -19.83 -12.69 5.57
C VAL A 242 -20.73 -11.82 6.44
N GLU A 243 -20.12 -10.90 7.17
CA GLU A 243 -20.78 -10.00 8.11
C GLU A 243 -20.40 -8.55 7.78
N VAL A 244 -21.41 -7.70 7.62
CA VAL A 244 -21.29 -6.26 7.52
C VAL A 244 -21.93 -5.66 8.75
N PHE A 245 -21.15 -4.98 9.58
CA PHE A 245 -21.65 -4.33 10.78
C PHE A 245 -21.56 -2.81 10.65
N LYS A 246 -22.71 -2.13 10.75
CA LYS A 246 -22.85 -0.68 10.73
C LYS A 246 -23.17 -0.17 12.14
N SER A 247 -22.37 0.77 12.61
CA SER A 247 -22.61 1.50 13.87
C SER A 247 -22.37 2.99 13.64
N GLY A 248 -23.47 3.75 13.55
CA GLY A 248 -23.45 5.17 13.16
C GLY A 248 -22.75 5.37 11.81
N PRO A 249 -21.66 6.17 11.76
CA PRO A 249 -20.89 6.42 10.54
C PRO A 249 -19.86 5.32 10.21
N SER A 250 -19.66 4.35 11.10
CA SER A 250 -18.65 3.31 10.95
C SER A 250 -19.25 2.04 10.34
N ILE A 251 -18.60 1.50 9.32
CA ILE A 251 -18.90 0.18 8.76
C ILE A 251 -17.67 -0.72 8.88
N SER A 252 -17.89 -1.98 9.20
CA SER A 252 -16.87 -3.02 9.18
C SER A 252 -17.34 -4.24 8.39
N VAL A 253 -16.41 -4.91 7.73
CA VAL A 253 -16.67 -6.13 6.96
C VAL A 253 -15.78 -7.23 7.51
N SER A 254 -16.37 -8.37 7.85
CA SER A 254 -15.66 -9.54 8.34
C SER A 254 -16.30 -10.83 7.80
N TRP A 255 -15.61 -11.96 7.95
CA TRP A 255 -16.16 -13.25 7.50
C TRP A 255 -15.64 -14.40 8.35
N PHE A 256 -16.49 -15.36 8.68
CA PHE A 256 -16.14 -16.48 9.57
C PHE A 256 -16.51 -17.81 8.94
N LYS A 257 -15.67 -18.84 9.15
CA LYS A 257 -16.00 -20.20 8.70
C LYS A 257 -17.20 -20.69 9.52
N VAL A 258 -18.26 -21.13 8.86
CA VAL A 258 -19.42 -21.72 9.52
C VAL A 258 -19.06 -23.16 9.91
N PRO A 259 -19.22 -23.55 11.19
CA PRO A 259 -19.00 -24.94 11.60
C PRO A 259 -19.97 -25.88 10.87
N GLU A 260 -19.48 -27.04 10.43
CA GLU A 260 -20.37 -28.11 9.99
C GLU A 260 -21.09 -28.65 11.23
N VAL A 261 -22.42 -28.60 11.22
CA VAL A 261 -23.23 -29.29 12.21
C VAL A 261 -23.10 -30.77 11.90
N VAL A 262 -22.24 -31.47 12.65
CA VAL A 262 -22.24 -32.93 12.65
C VAL A 262 -23.50 -33.35 13.39
N GLU A 263 -24.54 -33.75 12.66
CA GLU A 263 -25.66 -34.47 13.28
C GLU A 263 -25.09 -35.71 13.97
N ALA A 264 -25.08 -35.69 15.30
CA ALA A 264 -24.75 -36.87 16.07
C ALA A 264 -25.81 -37.92 15.77
N VAL A 265 -25.42 -38.96 15.02
CA VAL A 265 -26.22 -40.14 14.76
C VAL A 265 -26.58 -40.77 16.12
N GLN A 266 -27.81 -40.52 16.60
CA GLN A 266 -28.44 -41.29 17.65
C GLN A 266 -28.92 -42.62 17.05
N ASP A 267 -27.99 -43.54 16.82
CA ASP A 267 -28.33 -44.95 16.66
C ASP A 267 -27.40 -45.77 17.55
N LEU A 268 -27.99 -46.80 18.17
CA LEU A 268 -27.45 -47.77 19.13
C LEU A 268 -27.75 -47.43 20.61
N VAL A 269 -28.96 -47.76 21.09
CA VAL A 269 -29.23 -48.98 21.90
C VAL A 269 -30.76 -49.19 21.95
N GLN A 270 -31.29 -50.00 21.03
CA GLN A 270 -32.41 -50.89 21.30
C GLN A 270 -31.98 -52.28 20.85
N GLU A 271 -31.52 -53.08 21.81
CA GLU A 271 -31.88 -54.48 22.08
C GLU A 271 -31.02 -55.02 23.24
#